data_AF-A7AU53-F1
#
_entry.id   AF-A7AU53-F1
#
_cell.length_a   1.000
_cell.length_b   1.000
_cell.length_c   1.000
_cell.angle_alpha   90.00
_cell.angle_beta   90.00
_cell.angle_gamma   90.00
#
_symmetry.space_group_name_H-M   'P 1'
#
loop_
_entity.id
_entity.type
_entity.pdbx_description
1 polymer ?
#
loop_
_entity_poly.entity_id
_entity_poly.type
_entity_poly.pdbx_seq_one_letter_code
_entity_poly.pdbx_strand_id
1 'polypeptide(L)'
;MYNAKAADEVYLIPNSSSSLRRGTYGQLLLISSFLYLCPILDVILVWWSSSSQIANASSTLFKFCVVSYTCVNVATSLTGFGGMIFKNESALNVSLVLILMENTLTLLCTTTVTVFILFGSNIFSIHHAPPFLQYMESNRRIGVLICLLLIWVRISYYFLIWAITDLEHMYHGDCKILKRSSMSGQVPPDDGITIDIITE
;
A
#
# COMPACT_ATOMS: atom_id res chain seq x y z
N MET A 1 -44.38 20.87 33.51
CA MET A 1 -43.04 21.28 33.04
C MET A 1 -42.02 20.54 33.87
N TYR A 2 -41.47 19.44 33.36
CA TYR A 2 -40.36 18.73 34.00
C TYR A 2 -39.10 18.96 33.17
N ASN A 3 -38.11 19.59 33.79
CA ASN A 3 -36.79 19.80 33.23
C ASN A 3 -36.05 18.45 33.18
N ALA A 4 -35.77 17.96 31.97
CA ALA A 4 -34.87 16.84 31.76
C ALA A 4 -33.42 17.35 31.96
N LYS A 5 -32.83 16.97 33.10
CA LYS A 5 -31.37 17.05 33.29
C LYS A 5 -30.73 16.09 32.29
N ALA A 6 -29.76 16.60 31.54
CA ALA A 6 -28.88 15.83 30.68
C ALA A 6 -28.25 14.68 31.47
N ALA A 7 -28.55 13.45 31.06
CA ALA A 7 -27.78 12.28 31.45
C ALA A 7 -26.58 12.24 30.49
N ASP A 8 -25.39 12.52 31.01
CA ASP A 8 -24.13 12.22 30.34
C ASP A 8 -24.05 10.69 30.15
N GLU A 9 -24.27 10.22 28.92
CA GLU A 9 -23.95 8.85 28.54
C GLU A 9 -22.42 8.71 28.44
N VAL A 10 -21.81 8.34 29.56
CA VAL A 10 -20.40 7.90 29.59
C VAL A 10 -20.34 6.50 28.98
N TYR A 11 -19.88 6.42 27.74
CA TYR A 11 -19.61 5.16 27.05
C TYR A 11 -18.38 4.47 27.68
N LEU A 12 -18.62 3.43 28.50
CA LEU A 12 -17.57 2.55 29.03
C LEU A 12 -17.06 1.60 27.93
N ILE A 13 -16.07 2.07 27.16
CA ILE A 13 -15.26 1.18 26.32
C ILE A 13 -14.32 0.42 27.28
N PRO A 14 -14.35 -0.92 27.36
CA PRO A 14 -13.46 -1.67 28.25
C PRO A 14 -12.01 -1.33 27.92
N ASN A 15 -11.23 -0.93 28.93
CA ASN A 15 -9.90 -0.35 28.77
C ASN A 15 -8.94 -1.27 27.97
N SER A 16 -9.14 -2.60 28.04
CA SER A 16 -8.44 -3.63 27.27
C SER A 16 -8.69 -3.57 25.76
N SER A 17 -9.89 -3.20 25.33
CA SER A 17 -10.22 -3.02 23.90
C SER A 17 -9.59 -1.76 23.33
N SER A 18 -9.33 -0.75 24.17
CA SER A 18 -8.74 0.53 23.76
C SER A 18 -7.22 0.46 23.57
N SER A 19 -6.53 -0.38 24.35
CA SER A 19 -5.09 -0.63 24.21
C SER A 19 -4.81 -1.59 23.05
N LEU A 20 -5.63 -2.64 22.90
CA LEU A 20 -5.58 -3.54 21.74
C LEU A 20 -5.85 -2.78 20.44
N ARG A 21 -6.89 -1.92 20.39
CA ARG A 21 -7.16 -1.04 19.23
C ARG A 21 -6.02 -0.08 18.91
N ARG A 22 -5.35 0.48 19.92
CA ARG A 22 -4.21 1.39 19.72
C ARG A 22 -2.99 0.66 19.15
N GLY A 23 -2.72 -0.56 19.63
CA GLY A 23 -1.64 -1.41 19.12
C GLY A 23 -1.87 -1.80 17.66
N THR A 24 -3.07 -2.28 17.33
CA THR A 24 -3.43 -2.68 15.97
C THR A 24 -3.51 -1.47 15.02
N TYR A 25 -3.90 -0.28 15.49
CA TYR A 25 -3.90 0.94 14.68
C TYR A 25 -2.48 1.43 14.39
N GLY A 26 -1.56 1.31 15.35
CA GLY A 26 -0.14 1.59 15.13
C GLY A 26 0.50 0.65 14.11
N GLN A 27 0.15 -0.64 14.17
CA GLN A 27 0.59 -1.64 13.18
C GLN A 27 0.03 -1.36 11.79
N LEU A 28 -1.26 -1.00 11.69
CA LEU A 28 -1.89 -0.63 10.42
C LEU A 28 -1.19 0.60 9.82
N LEU A 29 -0.96 1.63 10.62
CA LEU A 29 -0.30 2.86 10.17
C LEU A 29 1.14 2.60 9.70
N LEU A 30 1.86 1.71 10.40
CA LEU A 30 3.19 1.28 10.00
C LEU A 30 3.16 0.52 8.67
N ILE A 31 2.29 -0.48 8.54
CA ILE A 31 2.16 -1.31 7.33
C ILE A 31 1.73 -0.47 6.13
N SER A 32 0.75 0.43 6.29
CA SER A 32 0.32 1.37 5.26
C SER A 32 1.44 2.36 4.88
N SER A 33 2.24 2.82 5.85
CA SER A 33 3.41 3.66 5.54
C SER A 33 4.44 2.92 4.68
N PHE A 34 4.70 1.64 4.96
CA PHE A 34 5.56 0.80 4.11
C PHE A 34 4.99 0.63 2.70
N LEU A 35 3.67 0.43 2.58
CA LEU A 35 3.00 0.35 1.28
C LEU A 35 3.24 1.64 0.46
N TYR A 36 3.03 2.82 1.04
CA TYR A 36 3.21 4.08 0.31
C TYR A 36 4.67 4.47 0.08
N LEU A 37 5.65 3.80 0.70
CA LEU A 37 7.07 3.96 0.40
C LEU A 37 7.52 3.17 -0.83
N CYS A 38 6.86 2.06 -1.15
CA CYS A 38 7.28 1.20 -2.25
C CYS A 38 7.32 1.89 -3.62
N PRO A 39 6.31 2.70 -4.03
CA PRO A 39 6.40 3.43 -5.30
C PRO A 39 7.59 4.40 -5.35
N ILE A 40 7.99 4.99 -4.21
CA ILE A 40 9.18 5.85 -4.12
C ILE A 40 10.46 5.03 -4.30
N LEU A 41 10.55 3.84 -3.70
CA LEU A 41 11.68 2.94 -3.90
C LEU A 41 11.81 2.52 -5.37
N ASP A 42 10.68 2.28 -6.04
CA ASP A 42 10.66 1.95 -7.47
C ASP A 42 11.16 3.11 -8.34
N VAL A 43 10.78 4.35 -8.01
CA VAL A 43 11.34 5.55 -8.67
C VAL A 43 12.86 5.60 -8.51
N ILE A 44 13.38 5.39 -7.30
CA ILE A 44 14.82 5.43 -7.03
C ILE A 44 15.56 4.37 -7.86
N LEU A 45 15.01 3.15 -7.93
CA LEU A 45 15.59 2.06 -8.72
C LEU A 45 15.59 2.36 -10.22
N VAL A 46 14.48 2.87 -10.75
CA VAL A 46 14.37 3.26 -12.17
C VAL A 46 15.33 4.39 -12.50
N TRP A 47 15.41 5.41 -11.64
CA TRP A 47 16.30 6.54 -11.85
C TRP A 47 17.78 6.13 -11.79
N TRP A 48 18.15 5.28 -10.82
CA TRP A 48 19.51 4.79 -10.69
C TRP A 48 19.93 3.95 -11.90
N SER A 49 19.09 2.98 -12.30
CA SER A 49 19.34 2.09 -13.44
C SER A 49 19.35 2.81 -14.79
N SER A 50 18.60 3.90 -14.91
CA SER A 50 18.43 4.65 -16.15
C SER A 50 19.29 5.92 -16.23
N SER A 51 19.96 6.33 -15.15
CA SER A 51 20.69 7.61 -15.05
C SER A 51 21.67 7.88 -16.20
N SER A 52 22.53 6.90 -16.53
CA SER A 52 23.50 7.00 -17.62
C SER A 52 22.84 7.01 -19.00
N GLN A 53 21.69 6.36 -19.15
CA GLN A 53 20.94 6.31 -20.39
C GLN A 53 20.07 7.54 -20.59
N ILE A 54 19.50 8.13 -19.55
CA ILE A 54 18.75 9.39 -19.65
C ILE A 54 19.66 10.51 -20.16
N ALA A 55 20.92 10.56 -19.68
CA ALA A 55 21.90 11.54 -20.13
C ALA A 55 22.27 11.36 -21.62
N ASN A 56 22.39 10.11 -22.06
CA ASN A 56 22.86 9.77 -23.41
C ASN A 56 21.73 9.41 -24.40
N ALA A 57 20.47 9.37 -23.96
CA ALA A 57 19.35 8.93 -24.78
C ALA A 57 19.02 9.98 -25.84
N SER A 58 19.09 9.57 -27.10
CA SER A 58 18.58 10.32 -28.25
C SER A 58 17.05 10.31 -28.32
N SER A 59 16.40 9.33 -27.71
CA SER A 59 14.94 9.15 -27.77
C SER A 59 14.20 10.01 -26.73
N THR A 60 13.46 11.01 -27.22
CA THR A 60 12.54 11.83 -26.43
C THR A 60 11.44 11.00 -25.75
N LEU A 61 11.01 9.90 -26.39
CA LEU A 61 9.98 9.01 -25.85
C LEU A 61 10.46 8.27 -24.59
N PHE A 62 11.70 7.78 -24.58
CA PHE A 62 12.25 7.12 -23.39
C PHE A 62 12.31 8.07 -22.19
N LYS A 63 12.80 9.29 -22.41
CA LYS A 63 12.84 10.35 -21.37
C LYS A 63 11.44 10.68 -20.86
N PHE A 64 10.47 10.83 -21.78
CA PHE A 64 9.08 11.08 -21.41
C PHE A 64 8.48 9.95 -20.57
N CYS A 65 8.70 8.68 -20.95
CA CYS A 65 8.23 7.52 -20.19
C CYS A 65 8.83 7.46 -18.79
N VAL A 66 10.13 7.71 -18.65
CA VAL A 66 10.79 7.70 -17.33
C VAL A 66 10.29 8.84 -16.44
N VAL A 67 10.13 10.05 -17.00
CA VAL A 67 9.61 11.20 -16.25
C VAL A 67 8.15 10.98 -15.85
N SER A 68 7.30 10.52 -16.77
CA SER A 68 5.88 10.29 -16.48
C SER A 68 5.68 9.18 -15.44
N TYR A 69 6.46 8.10 -15.52
CA TYR A 69 6.50 7.05 -14.50
C TYR A 69 6.86 7.63 -13.12
N THR A 70 7.92 8.43 -13.04
CA THR A 70 8.31 9.11 -11.79
C THR A 70 7.20 9.99 -11.23
N CYS A 71 6.56 10.80 -12.08
CA CYS A 71 5.47 11.68 -11.65
C CYS A 71 4.28 10.90 -11.07
N VAL A 72 3.88 9.81 -11.72
CA VAL A 72 2.75 8.98 -11.27
C VAL A 72 3.04 8.33 -9.92
N ASN A 73 4.24 7.78 -9.72
CA ASN A 73 4.59 7.11 -8.47
C ASN A 73 4.75 8.07 -7.30
N VAL A 74 5.32 9.25 -7.55
CA VAL A 74 5.41 10.31 -6.54
C VAL A 74 4.01 10.81 -6.18
N ALA A 75 3.14 11.06 -7.16
CA ALA A 75 1.76 11.49 -6.92
C ALA A 75 0.95 10.43 -6.14
N THR A 76 1.14 9.15 -6.46
CA THR A 76 0.52 8.01 -5.76
C THR A 76 0.92 8.00 -4.29
N SER A 77 2.22 8.13 -4.01
CA SER A 77 2.75 8.14 -2.64
C SER A 77 2.26 9.36 -1.86
N LEU A 78 2.29 10.56 -2.46
CA LEU A 78 1.77 11.78 -1.83
C LEU A 78 0.27 11.69 -1.53
N THR A 79 -0.51 11.09 -2.42
CA THR A 79 -1.95 10.89 -2.23
C THR A 79 -2.21 9.89 -1.10
N GLY A 80 -1.43 8.81 -1.01
CA GLY A 80 -1.51 7.84 0.08
C GLY A 80 -1.14 8.44 1.44
N PHE A 81 0.03 9.07 1.54
CA PHE A 81 0.45 9.75 2.78
C PHE A 81 -0.49 10.88 3.17
N GLY A 82 -0.93 11.69 2.21
CA GLY A 82 -1.94 12.73 2.45
C GLY A 82 -3.26 12.15 2.94
N GLY A 83 -3.72 11.05 2.33
CA GLY A 83 -4.89 10.29 2.76
C GLY A 83 -4.79 9.83 4.21
N MET A 84 -3.62 9.30 4.61
CA MET A 84 -3.37 8.88 5.99
C MET A 84 -3.36 10.04 6.98
N ILE A 85 -2.64 11.12 6.67
CA ILE A 85 -2.48 12.29 7.56
C ILE A 85 -3.82 12.99 7.77
N PHE A 86 -4.57 13.21 6.68
CA PHE A 86 -5.85 13.91 6.71
C PHE A 86 -7.06 12.99 6.94
N LYS A 87 -6.83 11.68 7.13
CA LYS A 87 -7.87 10.65 7.28
C LYS A 87 -8.92 10.70 6.16
N ASN A 88 -8.47 10.92 4.93
CA ASN A 88 -9.33 11.04 3.75
C ASN A 88 -9.48 9.69 3.04
N GLU A 89 -10.64 9.04 3.24
CA GLU A 89 -10.97 7.73 2.66
C GLU A 89 -10.91 7.73 1.12
N SER A 90 -11.30 8.83 0.47
CA SER A 90 -11.27 8.91 -1.00
C SER A 90 -9.84 8.91 -1.53
N ALA A 91 -8.95 9.68 -0.89
CA ALA A 91 -7.53 9.71 -1.25
C ALA A 91 -6.85 8.35 -1.02
N LEU A 92 -7.17 7.67 0.09
CA LEU A 92 -6.68 6.32 0.38
C LEU A 92 -7.13 5.32 -0.70
N ASN A 93 -8.42 5.29 -1.04
CA ASN A 93 -8.95 4.40 -2.08
C ASN A 93 -8.31 4.66 -3.45
N VAL A 94 -8.15 5.93 -3.85
CA VAL A 94 -7.49 6.27 -5.12
C VAL A 94 -6.04 5.81 -5.11
N SER A 95 -5.31 6.04 -4.02
CA SER A 95 -3.92 5.60 -3.90
C SER A 95 -3.77 4.08 -3.97
N LEU A 96 -4.67 3.31 -3.35
CA LEU A 96 -4.67 1.84 -3.43
C LEU A 96 -4.89 1.34 -4.86
N VAL A 97 -5.84 1.94 -5.59
CA VAL A 97 -6.10 1.60 -7.00
C VAL A 97 -4.86 1.89 -7.86
N LEU A 98 -4.20 3.03 -7.65
CA LEU A 98 -2.98 3.39 -8.38
C LEU A 98 -1.84 2.41 -8.09
N ILE A 99 -1.62 2.05 -6.83
CA ILE A 99 -0.62 1.05 -6.44
C ILE A 99 -0.92 -0.30 -7.08
N LEU A 100 -2.19 -0.72 -7.11
CA LEU A 100 -2.60 -1.97 -7.74
C LEU A 100 -2.31 -1.97 -9.25
N MET A 101 -2.63 -0.87 -9.94
CA MET A 101 -2.34 -0.72 -11.37
C MET A 101 -0.84 -0.73 -11.64
N GLU A 102 -0.05 0.01 -10.85
CA GLU A 102 1.41 0.06 -10.97
C GLU A 102 2.03 -1.33 -10.77
N ASN A 103 1.59 -2.05 -9.74
CA ASN A 103 2.07 -3.40 -9.45
C ASN A 103 1.72 -4.37 -10.59
N THR A 104 0.54 -4.23 -11.19
CA THR A 104 0.09 -5.03 -12.35
C THR A 104 0.95 -4.77 -13.56
N LEU A 105 1.18 -3.50 -13.90
CA LEU A 105 1.99 -3.11 -15.05
C LEU A 105 3.44 -3.58 -14.88
N THR A 106 3.99 -3.44 -13.68
CA THR A 106 5.37 -3.86 -13.37
C THR A 106 5.52 -5.38 -13.46
N LEU A 107 4.53 -6.13 -12.98
CA LEU A 107 4.50 -7.58 -13.12
C LEU A 107 4.44 -8.00 -14.60
N LEU A 108 3.61 -7.33 -15.41
CA LEU A 108 3.54 -7.57 -16.86
C LEU A 108 4.88 -7.28 -17.55
N CYS A 109 5.54 -6.18 -17.22
CA CYS A 109 6.86 -5.84 -17.76
C CYS A 109 7.91 -6.89 -17.36
N THR A 110 7.94 -7.27 -16.07
CA THR A 110 8.92 -8.23 -15.54
C THR A 110 8.74 -9.60 -16.16
N THR A 111 7.50 -10.09 -16.29
CA THR A 111 7.20 -11.37 -16.94
C THR A 111 7.59 -11.35 -18.42
N THR A 112 7.31 -10.26 -19.13
CA THR A 112 7.73 -10.08 -20.53
C THR A 112 9.25 -10.13 -20.68
N VAL A 113 10.00 -9.41 -19.84
CA VAL A 113 11.47 -9.47 -19.81
C VAL A 113 11.97 -10.87 -19.50
N THR A 114 11.32 -11.58 -18.57
CA THR A 114 11.66 -12.97 -18.22
C THR A 114 11.54 -13.89 -19.45
N VAL A 115 10.42 -13.78 -20.19
CA VAL A 115 10.19 -14.53 -21.43
C VAL A 115 11.26 -14.21 -22.47
N PHE A 116 11.63 -12.94 -22.63
CA PHE A 116 12.71 -12.56 -23.55
C PHE A 116 14.08 -13.11 -23.14
N ILE A 117 14.41 -13.19 -21.85
CA ILE A 117 15.67 -13.81 -21.40
C ILE A 117 15.66 -15.33 -21.64
N LEU A 118 14.51 -15.98 -21.43
CA LEU A 118 14.37 -17.43 -21.57
C LEU A 118 14.39 -17.88 -23.04
N PHE A 119 13.67 -17.17 -23.90
CA PHE A 119 13.39 -17.62 -25.28
C PHE A 119 13.97 -16.69 -26.36
N GLY A 120 14.25 -15.43 -26.02
CA GLY A 120 14.90 -14.49 -26.92
C GLY A 120 16.40 -14.77 -27.02
N SER A 121 16.90 -14.83 -28.25
CA SER A 121 18.34 -14.82 -28.51
C SER A 121 18.78 -13.39 -28.86
N ASN A 122 19.58 -12.77 -28.00
CA ASN A 122 20.27 -11.49 -28.24
C ASN A 122 19.35 -10.28 -28.49
N ILE A 123 18.09 -10.30 -28.04
CA ILE A 123 17.15 -9.18 -28.22
C ILE A 123 17.71 -7.91 -27.56
N PHE A 124 18.23 -8.03 -26.35
CA PHE A 124 18.73 -6.87 -25.60
C PHE A 124 20.07 -6.38 -26.14
N SER A 125 20.92 -7.28 -26.62
CA SER A 125 22.16 -6.93 -27.31
C SER A 125 21.92 -6.22 -28.66
N ILE A 126 20.97 -6.69 -29.48
CA ILE A 126 20.66 -6.13 -30.79
C ILE A 126 20.06 -4.71 -30.68
N HIS A 127 19.25 -4.46 -29.65
CA HIS A 127 18.58 -3.19 -29.46
C HIS A 127 19.34 -2.20 -28.56
N HIS A 128 20.63 -2.45 -28.30
CA HIS A 128 21.46 -1.59 -27.43
C HIS A 128 20.82 -1.28 -26.07
N ALA A 129 20.22 -2.29 -25.45
CA ALA A 129 19.58 -2.17 -24.15
C ALA A 129 20.59 -1.76 -23.05
N PRO A 130 20.12 -1.29 -21.87
CA PRO A 130 20.95 -1.11 -20.68
C PRO A 130 22.00 -2.21 -20.47
N PRO A 131 23.23 -1.89 -20.02
CA PRO A 131 24.27 -2.88 -19.73
C PRO A 131 23.80 -3.98 -18.77
N PHE A 132 22.92 -3.63 -17.83
CA PHE A 132 22.31 -4.58 -16.89
C PHE A 132 21.42 -5.62 -17.59
N LEU A 133 20.58 -5.22 -18.54
CA LEU A 133 19.72 -6.14 -19.30
C LEU A 133 20.55 -7.05 -20.22
N GLN A 134 21.60 -6.48 -20.85
CA GLN A 134 22.55 -7.28 -21.64
C GLN A 134 23.30 -8.30 -20.76
N TYR A 135 23.67 -7.93 -19.54
CA TYR A 135 24.28 -8.85 -18.57
C TYR A 135 23.32 -9.98 -18.18
N MET A 136 22.04 -9.69 -17.94
CA MET A 136 21.02 -10.69 -17.61
C MET A 136 20.77 -11.66 -18.78
N GLU A 137 20.78 -11.15 -20.02
CA GLU A 137 20.66 -11.97 -21.24
C GLU A 137 21.88 -12.89 -21.43
N SER A 138 23.09 -12.35 -21.23
CA SER A 138 24.34 -13.11 -21.32
C SER A 138 24.44 -14.19 -20.22
N ASN A 139 24.02 -13.86 -18.99
CA ASN A 139 24.00 -14.76 -17.84
C ASN A 139 22.57 -15.23 -17.53
N ARG A 140 21.95 -15.96 -18.46
CA ARG A 140 20.53 -16.37 -18.40
C ARG A 140 20.08 -16.92 -17.04
N ARG A 141 20.87 -17.78 -16.39
CA ARG A 141 20.51 -18.36 -15.07
C ARG A 141 20.34 -17.28 -14.00
N ILE A 142 21.27 -16.32 -13.95
CA ILE A 142 21.24 -15.21 -13.00
C ILE A 142 20.11 -14.24 -13.37
N GLY A 143 19.95 -13.92 -14.66
CA GLY A 143 18.88 -13.07 -15.16
C GLY A 143 17.49 -13.60 -14.78
N VAL A 144 17.23 -14.89 -15.03
CA VAL A 144 15.96 -15.54 -14.67
C VAL A 144 15.75 -15.55 -13.16
N LEU A 145 16.79 -15.82 -12.35
CA LEU A 145 16.67 -15.80 -10.90
C LEU A 145 16.30 -14.41 -10.36
N ILE A 146 16.92 -13.35 -10.89
CA ILE A 146 16.56 -11.96 -10.56
C ILE A 146 15.11 -11.68 -10.95
N CYS A 147 14.70 -12.06 -12.16
CA CYS A 147 13.32 -11.87 -12.62
C CYS A 147 12.30 -12.61 -11.74
N LEU A 148 12.58 -13.85 -11.34
CA LEU A 148 11.73 -14.63 -10.45
C LEU A 148 11.62 -14.00 -9.07
N LEU A 149 12.72 -13.47 -8.52
CA LEU A 149 12.71 -12.72 -7.26
C LEU A 149 11.84 -11.47 -7.37
N LEU A 150 11.96 -10.71 -8.46
CA LEU A 150 11.13 -9.53 -8.70
C LEU A 150 9.64 -9.90 -8.79
N ILE A 151 9.30 -10.96 -9.52
CA ILE A 151 7.92 -11.48 -9.59
C ILE A 151 7.41 -11.85 -8.19
N TRP A 152 8.22 -12.54 -7.39
CA TRP A 152 7.85 -12.96 -6.05
C TRP A 152 7.62 -11.77 -5.09
N VAL A 153 8.47 -10.73 -5.18
CA VAL A 153 8.27 -9.47 -4.44
C VAL A 153 6.94 -8.82 -4.85
N ARG A 154 6.62 -8.76 -6.15
CA ARG A 154 5.37 -8.15 -6.64
C ARG A 154 4.13 -8.94 -6.23
N ILE A 155 4.21 -10.27 -6.20
CA ILE A 155 3.16 -11.13 -5.67
C ILE A 155 2.96 -10.89 -4.18
N SER A 156 4.05 -10.84 -3.40
CA SER A 156 4.00 -10.52 -1.96
C SER A 156 3.35 -9.16 -1.70
N TYR A 157 3.57 -8.21 -2.61
CA TYR A 157 2.99 -6.88 -2.53
C TYR A 157 1.45 -6.88 -2.73
N TYR A 158 0.89 -7.76 -3.56
CA TYR A 158 -0.56 -7.96 -3.63
C TYR A 158 -1.14 -8.48 -2.32
N PHE A 159 -0.46 -9.42 -1.66
CA PHE A 159 -0.89 -9.91 -0.36
C PHE A 159 -0.88 -8.80 0.69
N LEU A 160 0.10 -7.88 0.62
CA LEU A 160 0.16 -6.72 1.51
C LEU A 160 -1.00 -5.75 1.28
N ILE A 161 -1.31 -5.42 0.02
CA ILE A 161 -2.46 -4.58 -0.34
C ILE A 161 -3.75 -5.21 0.20
N TRP A 162 -3.95 -6.51 -0.05
CA TRP A 162 -5.13 -7.24 0.41
C TRP A 162 -5.26 -7.23 1.93
N ALA A 163 -4.18 -7.48 2.66
CA ALA A 163 -4.17 -7.45 4.12
C ALA A 163 -4.56 -6.07 4.67
N ILE A 164 -4.04 -4.98 4.08
CA ILE A 164 -4.38 -3.61 4.48
C ILE A 164 -5.86 -3.32 4.24
N THR A 165 -6.38 -3.68 3.06
CA THR A 165 -7.80 -3.47 2.72
C THR A 165 -8.73 -4.22 3.68
N ASP A 166 -8.39 -5.46 4.04
CA ASP A 166 -9.18 -6.26 4.98
C ASP A 166 -9.15 -5.65 6.40
N LEU A 167 -7.97 -5.22 6.86
CA LEU A 167 -7.80 -4.51 8.12
C LEU A 167 -8.59 -3.19 8.17
N GLU A 168 -8.57 -2.39 7.10
CA GLU A 168 -9.38 -1.16 7.01
C GLU A 168 -10.88 -1.46 7.07
N HIS A 169 -11.34 -2.52 6.39
CA HIS A 169 -12.74 -2.94 6.45
C HIS A 169 -13.18 -3.36 7.85
N MET A 170 -12.35 -4.10 8.60
CA MET A 170 -12.66 -4.46 9.98
C MET A 170 -12.77 -3.23 10.88
N TYR A 171 -11.85 -2.26 10.75
CA TYR A 171 -11.86 -1.03 11.53
C TYR A 171 -13.07 -0.14 11.28
N HIS A 172 -13.42 0.10 10.01
CA HIS A 172 -14.57 0.93 9.66
C HIS A 172 -15.91 0.20 9.90
N GLY A 173 -15.92 -1.14 9.81
CA GLY A 173 -17.07 -1.99 10.17
C GLY A 173 -17.43 -1.89 11.64
N ASP A 174 -16.46 -2.03 12.55
CA ASP A 174 -16.69 -1.91 13.99
C ASP A 174 -17.11 -0.50 14.40
N CYS A 175 -16.60 0.53 13.71
CA CYS A 175 -16.97 1.92 13.96
C CYS A 175 -18.43 2.21 13.57
N LYS A 176 -18.94 1.58 12.49
CA LYS A 176 -20.35 1.66 12.09
C LYS A 176 -21.27 0.92 13.05
N ILE A 177 -20.85 -0.23 13.59
CA ILE A 177 -21.64 -1.00 14.58
C ILE A 177 -21.78 -0.19 15.88
N LEU A 178 -20.70 0.41 16.38
CA LEU A 178 -20.73 1.26 17.57
C LEU A 178 -21.61 2.50 17.39
N LYS A 179 -21.53 3.17 16.23
CA LYS A 179 -22.38 4.34 15.91
C LYS A 179 -23.86 3.97 15.78
N ARG A 180 -24.17 2.73 15.37
CA ARG A 180 -25.55 2.23 15.31
C ARG A 180 -26.09 1.87 16.69
N SER A 181 -25.23 1.34 17.58
CA SER A 181 -25.59 1.09 18.99
C SER A 181 -25.80 2.39 19.78
N SER A 182 -25.03 3.45 19.51
CA SER A 182 -25.22 4.76 20.16
C SER A 182 -26.46 5.52 19.66
N MET A 183 -26.96 5.18 18.47
CA MET A 183 -28.23 5.73 17.95
C MET A 183 -29.45 4.88 18.31
N SER A 184 -29.24 3.66 18.81
CA SER A 184 -30.28 2.71 19.17
C SER A 184 -30.12 2.37 20.65
N GLY A 185 -30.61 3.27 21.52
CA GLY A 185 -30.60 3.11 22.98
C GLY A 185 -31.47 1.94 23.48
N GLN A 186 -31.10 0.70 23.14
CA GLN A 186 -31.60 -0.52 23.73
C GLN A 186 -30.46 -1.54 23.80
N VAL A 187 -29.78 -1.55 24.94
CA VAL A 187 -28.93 -2.67 25.38
C VAL A 187 -29.87 -3.70 26.03
N PRO A 188 -29.94 -4.96 25.56
CA PRO A 188 -30.61 -6.01 26.32
C PRO A 188 -29.75 -6.36 27.56
N PRO A 189 -30.36 -6.65 28.72
CA PRO A 189 -29.62 -6.95 29.94
C PRO A 189 -29.10 -8.38 29.92
N ASP A 190 -28.03 -8.59 30.68
CA ASP A 190 -27.48 -9.85 31.21
C ASP A 190 -26.11 -10.25 30.64
N ASP A 191 -25.06 -9.93 31.41
CA ASP A 191 -24.40 -10.95 32.25
C ASP A 191 -23.27 -10.31 33.09
N GLY A 192 -23.53 -10.20 34.39
CA GLY A 192 -22.58 -10.21 35.52
C GLY A 192 -21.16 -9.63 35.35
N ILE A 193 -21.01 -8.30 35.22
CA ILE A 193 -19.70 -7.64 35.40
C ILE A 193 -19.74 -6.75 36.64
N THR A 194 -18.93 -7.11 37.63
CA THR A 194 -18.67 -6.34 38.85
C THR A 194 -17.96 -5.03 38.48
N ILE A 195 -18.53 -3.89 38.91
CA ILE A 195 -18.01 -2.55 38.64
C ILE A 195 -17.32 -2.06 39.93
N ASP A 196 -15.99 -1.91 39.89
CA ASP A 196 -15.28 -1.14 40.90
C ASP A 196 -15.30 0.34 40.50
N ILE A 197 -15.94 1.16 41.35
CA ILE A 197 -16.00 2.61 41.19
C ILE A 197 -14.81 3.21 41.95
N ILE A 198 -13.87 3.82 41.22
CA ILE A 198 -12.87 4.72 41.82
C ILE A 198 -13.45 6.14 41.73
N THR A 199 -13.81 6.70 42.89
CA THR A 199 -14.17 8.10 43.05
C THR A 199 -12.92 8.92 43.38
N GLU A 200 -12.63 9.93 42.58
CA GLU A 200 -12.19 11.26 43.04
C GLU A 200 -12.59 12.33 42.00
#